data_AF-A0A327WFA5-F1
#
_entry.id   AF-A0A327WFA5-F1
#
_cell.length_a   1.000
_cell.length_b   1.000
_cell.length_c   1.000
_cell.angle_alpha   90.00
_cell.angle_beta   90.00
_cell.angle_gamma   90.00
#
_symmetry.space_group_name_H-M   'P 1'
#
loop_
_entity.id
_entity.type
_entity.pdbx_description
1 polymer ?
#
loop_
_entity_poly.entity_id
_entity_poly.type
_entity_poly.pdbx_seq_one_letter_code
_entity_poly.pdbx_strand_id
1 'polypeptide(L)'
;MGSRFSTAAYIINLVNRLHLTRIRALTQEALSALKRAQGGAFNNPWQSMPLAPQSFTPIFKAALQAQNLYERLEKIYLFCADLAANKIQSYREAHEWFDEEGEFSFEPFDELRRYYDDGSAYALPIRIEQYQELYQLQIDFKNRQLKKAAYLHELFGQTSPRKVGMAETGGDLLVHTTDLPAGWRQEVERDQPLKQIEVEHCLDGYDAFYEQSLALIDYHQRLGNVQACAQRILAFFKE
;
A
#
# COMPACT_ATOMS: atom_id res chain seq x y z
N MET A 1 -2.02 18.64 -34.13
CA MET A 1 -1.50 19.48 -33.03
C MET A 1 -0.90 18.57 -31.97
N GLY A 2 0.42 18.50 -31.92
CA GLY A 2 1.16 17.54 -31.08
C GLY A 2 1.21 17.99 -29.62
N SER A 3 0.67 17.17 -28.73
CA SER A 3 0.84 17.31 -27.29
C SER A 3 2.32 17.13 -26.94
N ARG A 4 2.99 18.25 -26.65
CA ARG A 4 4.28 18.26 -25.96
C ARG A 4 4.00 17.88 -24.52
N PHE A 5 4.04 16.59 -24.20
CA PHE A 5 4.30 16.16 -22.83
C PHE A 5 5.65 16.76 -22.42
N SER A 6 5.58 17.84 -21.66
CA SER A 6 6.76 18.59 -21.21
C SER A 6 7.70 17.64 -20.46
N THR A 7 8.98 17.68 -20.78
CA THR A 7 10.05 16.94 -20.10
C THR A 7 10.03 17.19 -18.57
N ALA A 8 9.50 18.33 -18.12
CA ALA A 8 9.27 18.62 -16.70
C ALA A 8 8.20 17.72 -16.06
N ALA A 9 7.14 17.35 -16.77
CA ALA A 9 6.11 16.42 -16.29
C ALA A 9 6.63 14.97 -16.19
N TYR A 10 7.67 14.63 -16.96
CA TYR A 10 8.35 13.34 -16.86
C TYR A 10 9.34 13.28 -15.69
N ILE A 11 9.96 14.41 -15.31
CA ILE A 11 10.88 14.50 -14.16
C ILE A 11 10.12 14.53 -12.83
N ILE A 12 8.96 15.20 -12.75
CA ILE A 12 8.05 15.10 -11.59
C ILE A 12 7.56 13.65 -11.39
N ASN A 13 7.47 12.88 -12.47
CA ASN A 13 7.02 11.50 -12.51
C ASN A 13 7.94 10.48 -11.80
N LEU A 14 9.20 10.85 -11.51
CA LEU A 14 10.12 9.98 -10.77
C LEU A 14 10.00 10.11 -9.25
N VAL A 15 9.45 11.23 -8.75
CA VAL A 15 9.35 11.51 -7.31
C VAL A 15 8.04 10.95 -6.72
N ASN A 16 6.98 10.84 -7.52
CA ASN A 16 5.64 10.44 -7.06
C ASN A 16 5.26 9.00 -7.46
N ARG A 17 6.24 8.08 -7.49
CA ARG A 17 5.95 6.68 -7.78
C ARG A 17 5.26 6.01 -6.60
N LEU A 18 4.30 5.13 -6.89
CA LEU A 18 3.69 4.28 -5.89
C LEU A 18 4.62 3.12 -5.55
N HIS A 19 4.80 2.90 -4.25
CA HIS A 19 5.63 1.83 -3.73
C HIS A 19 4.74 0.72 -3.19
N LEU A 20 4.42 -0.26 -4.03
CA LEU A 20 3.51 -1.34 -3.68
C LEU A 20 3.99 -2.12 -2.44
N THR A 21 5.30 -2.36 -2.33
CA THR A 21 5.93 -2.99 -1.15
C THR A 21 5.69 -2.21 0.15
N ARG A 22 5.68 -0.87 0.08
CA ARG A 22 5.44 -0.01 1.25
C ARG A 22 3.96 0.03 1.62
N ILE A 23 3.08 0.08 0.63
CA ILE A 23 1.63 -0.04 0.84
C ILE A 23 1.30 -1.38 1.48
N ARG A 24 1.94 -2.48 1.03
CA ARG A 24 1.83 -3.79 1.67
C ARG A 24 2.22 -3.76 3.15
N ALA A 25 3.34 -3.10 3.48
CA ALA A 25 3.80 -2.97 4.85
C ALA A 25 2.81 -2.18 5.72
N LEU A 26 2.23 -1.09 5.18
CA LEU A 26 1.16 -0.35 5.83
C LEU A 26 -0.07 -1.24 6.10
N THR A 27 -0.47 -2.05 5.12
CA THR A 27 -1.56 -3.03 5.28
C THR A 27 -1.27 -4.04 6.39
N GLN A 28 -0.05 -4.58 6.47
CA GLN A 28 0.34 -5.52 7.53
C GLN A 28 0.33 -4.86 8.92
N GLU A 29 0.73 -3.59 9.03
CA GLU A 29 0.66 -2.87 10.29
C GLU A 29 -0.80 -2.62 10.70
N ALA A 30 -1.67 -2.22 9.76
CA ALA A 30 -3.09 -2.01 10.03
C ALA A 30 -3.80 -3.30 10.47
N LEU A 31 -3.50 -4.43 9.81
CA LEU A 31 -4.02 -5.75 10.20
C LEU A 31 -3.48 -6.20 11.57
N SER A 32 -2.20 -5.93 11.85
CA SER A 32 -1.60 -6.22 13.16
C SER A 32 -2.25 -5.37 14.26
N ALA A 33 -2.54 -4.10 14.00
CA ALA A 33 -3.26 -3.22 14.91
C ALA A 33 -4.68 -3.73 15.17
N LEU A 34 -5.40 -4.18 14.13
CA LEU A 34 -6.71 -4.80 14.26
C LEU A 34 -6.65 -6.06 15.12
N LYS A 35 -5.70 -6.97 14.88
CA LYS A 35 -5.53 -8.20 15.67
C LYS A 35 -5.31 -7.90 17.16
N ARG A 36 -4.50 -6.89 17.47
CA ARG A 36 -4.29 -6.42 18.86
C ARG A 36 -5.59 -5.86 19.45
N ALA A 37 -6.32 -5.04 18.69
CA ALA A 37 -7.56 -4.41 19.10
C ALA A 37 -8.70 -5.43 19.34
N GLN A 38 -8.79 -6.49 18.52
CA GLN A 38 -9.76 -7.57 18.70
C GLN A 38 -9.62 -8.25 20.06
N GLY A 39 -8.38 -8.52 20.49
CA GLY A 39 -8.13 -9.10 21.82
C GLY A 39 -8.72 -8.25 22.96
N GLY A 40 -8.69 -6.93 22.82
CA GLY A 40 -9.17 -6.00 23.85
C GLY A 40 -10.67 -5.72 23.76
N ALA A 41 -11.24 -5.79 22.55
CA ALA A 41 -12.66 -5.54 22.31
C ALA A 41 -13.58 -6.71 22.70
N PHE A 42 -13.08 -7.95 22.61
CA PHE A 42 -13.87 -9.16 22.90
C PHE A 42 -13.72 -9.68 24.33
N ASN A 43 -13.37 -8.81 25.30
CA ASN A 43 -13.21 -9.17 26.72
C ASN A 43 -12.37 -10.45 26.93
N ASN A 44 -11.22 -10.55 26.25
CA ASN A 44 -10.32 -11.65 26.49
C ASN A 44 -9.84 -11.58 27.95
N PRO A 45 -10.12 -12.60 28.81
CA PRO A 45 -9.87 -12.53 30.25
C PRO A 45 -8.39 -12.34 30.62
N TRP A 46 -7.49 -12.50 29.64
CA TRP A 46 -6.05 -12.32 29.78
C TRP A 46 -5.55 -10.92 29.40
N GLN A 47 -6.41 -10.02 28.90
CA GLN A 47 -6.04 -8.65 28.56
C GLN A 47 -6.48 -7.65 29.64
N SER A 48 -5.53 -6.86 30.11
CA SER A 48 -5.66 -5.98 31.27
C SER A 48 -6.47 -4.71 31.05
N MET A 49 -6.84 -4.38 29.81
CA MET A 49 -7.68 -3.21 29.50
C MET A 49 -8.65 -3.50 28.36
N PRO A 50 -9.97 -3.49 28.61
CA PRO A 50 -10.96 -3.61 27.55
C PRO A 50 -10.88 -2.39 26.63
N LEU A 51 -10.88 -2.63 25.31
CA LEU A 51 -10.90 -1.56 24.31
C LEU A 51 -12.34 -1.08 24.14
N ALA A 52 -12.57 0.22 24.29
CA ALA A 52 -13.89 0.78 24.03
C ALA A 52 -14.32 0.51 22.58
N PRO A 53 -15.57 0.12 22.31
CA PRO A 53 -16.05 -0.14 20.94
C PRO A 53 -15.81 1.04 19.98
N GLN A 54 -15.91 2.26 20.49
CA GLN A 54 -15.65 3.51 19.75
C GLN A 54 -14.19 3.63 19.26
N SER A 55 -13.24 3.01 19.97
CA SER A 55 -11.83 2.96 19.58
C SER A 55 -11.52 1.80 18.63
N PHE A 56 -12.38 0.78 18.59
CA PHE A 56 -12.22 -0.38 17.71
C PHE A 56 -12.60 -0.08 16.26
N THR A 57 -13.73 0.61 16.05
CA THR A 57 -14.27 0.88 14.70
C THR A 57 -13.27 1.56 13.75
N PRO A 58 -12.54 2.62 14.16
CA PRO A 58 -11.56 3.25 13.27
C PRO A 58 -10.41 2.32 12.88
N ILE A 59 -9.94 1.47 13.81
CA ILE A 59 -8.86 0.51 13.56
C ILE A 59 -9.31 -0.54 12.55
N PHE A 60 -10.53 -1.06 12.71
CA PHE A 60 -11.12 -2.02 11.79
C PHE A 60 -11.27 -1.44 10.39
N LYS A 61 -11.82 -0.22 10.26
CA LYS A 61 -11.96 0.45 8.97
C LYS A 61 -10.62 0.74 8.31
N ALA A 62 -9.63 1.22 9.05
CA ALA A 62 -8.29 1.48 8.51
C ALA A 62 -7.66 0.21 7.94
N ALA A 63 -7.84 -0.94 8.61
CA ALA A 63 -7.37 -2.23 8.11
C ALA A 63 -8.07 -2.66 6.82
N LEU A 64 -9.40 -2.53 6.75
CA LEU A 64 -10.15 -2.81 5.52
C LEU A 64 -9.74 -1.90 4.35
N GLN A 65 -9.58 -0.60 4.61
CA GLN A 65 -9.15 0.37 3.60
C GLN A 65 -7.73 0.07 3.10
N ALA A 66 -6.79 -0.24 4.01
CA ALA A 66 -5.43 -0.61 3.65
C ALA A 66 -5.37 -1.88 2.81
N GLN A 67 -6.21 -2.87 3.17
CA GLN A 67 -6.31 -4.12 2.43
C GLN A 67 -6.88 -3.88 1.03
N ASN A 68 -7.99 -3.17 0.93
CA ASN A 68 -8.61 -2.88 -0.36
C ASN A 68 -7.68 -2.06 -1.28
N LEU A 69 -6.99 -1.05 -0.73
CA LEU A 69 -6.00 -0.27 -1.47
C LEU A 69 -4.90 -1.16 -2.05
N TYR A 70 -4.30 -2.00 -1.21
CA TYR A 70 -3.22 -2.89 -1.64
C TYR A 70 -3.69 -3.88 -2.71
N GLU A 71 -4.78 -4.60 -2.46
CA GLU A 71 -5.28 -5.64 -3.36
C GLU A 71 -5.66 -5.06 -4.73
N ARG A 72 -6.26 -3.87 -4.78
CA ARG A 72 -6.62 -3.22 -6.04
C ARG A 72 -5.38 -2.74 -6.79
N LEU A 73 -4.44 -2.09 -6.11
CA LEU A 73 -3.19 -1.65 -6.74
C LEU A 73 -2.33 -2.83 -7.23
N GLU A 74 -2.31 -3.93 -6.48
CA GLU A 74 -1.64 -5.17 -6.87
C GLU A 74 -2.30 -5.78 -8.11
N LYS A 75 -3.64 -5.83 -8.18
CA LYS A 75 -4.35 -6.28 -9.38
C LYS A 75 -4.05 -5.42 -10.60
N ILE A 76 -4.04 -4.09 -10.45
CA ILE A 76 -3.64 -3.17 -11.53
C ILE A 76 -2.22 -3.47 -12.00
N TYR A 77 -1.29 -3.60 -11.06
CA TYR A 77 0.12 -3.90 -11.35
C TYR A 77 0.26 -5.22 -12.12
N LEU A 78 -0.33 -6.31 -11.61
CA LEU A 78 -0.25 -7.64 -12.23
C LEU A 78 -0.91 -7.66 -13.61
N PHE A 79 -2.09 -7.06 -13.73
CA PHE A 79 -2.80 -6.99 -15.01
C PHE A 79 -2.00 -6.19 -16.04
N CYS A 80 -1.42 -5.04 -15.64
CA CYS A 80 -0.56 -4.27 -16.53
C CYS A 80 0.73 -5.05 -16.89
N ALA A 81 1.32 -5.79 -15.95
CA ALA A 81 2.49 -6.64 -16.22
C ALA A 81 2.18 -7.71 -17.27
N ASP A 82 1.02 -8.36 -17.18
CA ASP A 82 0.58 -9.36 -18.14
C ASP A 82 0.28 -8.73 -19.51
N LEU A 83 -0.44 -7.61 -19.55
CA LEU A 83 -0.71 -6.87 -20.79
C LEU A 83 0.58 -6.39 -21.46
N ALA A 84 1.54 -5.86 -20.69
CA ALA A 84 2.84 -5.44 -21.19
C ALA A 84 3.65 -6.61 -21.77
N ALA A 85 3.49 -7.80 -21.20
CA ALA A 85 4.09 -9.05 -21.68
C ALA A 85 3.27 -9.76 -22.78
N ASN A 86 2.19 -9.13 -23.27
CA ASN A 86 1.27 -9.68 -24.27
C ASN A 86 0.61 -11.02 -23.84
N LYS A 87 0.36 -11.21 -22.54
CA LYS A 87 -0.31 -12.38 -21.97
C LYS A 87 -1.83 -12.18 -21.84
N ILE A 88 -2.45 -11.63 -22.88
CA ILE A 88 -3.87 -11.27 -22.87
C ILE A 88 -4.80 -12.48 -23.00
N GLN A 89 -4.29 -13.60 -23.53
CA GLN A 89 -5.07 -14.75 -23.91
C GLN A 89 -5.76 -15.43 -22.72
N SER A 90 -5.07 -15.54 -21.58
CA SER A 90 -5.65 -16.15 -20.37
C SER A 90 -6.87 -15.39 -19.84
N TYR A 91 -6.92 -14.07 -20.05
CA TYR A 91 -8.07 -13.25 -19.64
C TYR A 91 -9.25 -13.42 -20.58
N ARG A 92 -8.99 -13.56 -21.89
CA ARG A 92 -10.05 -13.88 -22.87
C ARG A 92 -10.70 -15.22 -22.57
N GLU A 93 -9.89 -16.25 -22.35
CA GLU A 93 -10.35 -17.60 -22.02
C GLU A 93 -11.13 -17.63 -20.70
N ALA A 94 -10.68 -16.85 -19.70
CA ALA A 94 -11.42 -16.72 -18.45
C ALA A 94 -12.80 -16.09 -18.66
N HIS A 95 -12.91 -15.02 -19.46
CA HIS A 95 -14.19 -14.37 -19.75
C HIS A 95 -15.12 -15.26 -20.58
N GLU A 96 -14.60 -16.00 -21.56
CA GLU A 96 -15.37 -16.97 -22.37
C GLU A 96 -16.02 -18.06 -21.49
N TRP A 97 -15.40 -18.43 -20.37
CA TRP A 97 -15.98 -19.43 -19.46
C TRP A 97 -17.22 -18.93 -18.71
N PHE A 98 -17.38 -17.61 -18.57
CA PHE A 98 -18.52 -16.99 -17.91
C PHE A 98 -19.57 -16.44 -18.91
N ASP A 99 -19.25 -16.42 -20.19
CA ASP A 99 -20.12 -15.88 -21.25
C ASP A 99 -20.94 -16.99 -21.92
N GLU A 100 -22.00 -17.42 -21.24
CA GLU A 100 -22.89 -18.50 -21.73
C GLU A 100 -23.61 -18.14 -23.05
N GLU A 101 -23.75 -16.84 -23.36
CA GLU A 101 -24.51 -16.33 -24.51
C GLU A 101 -23.63 -15.67 -25.60
N GLY A 102 -22.31 -15.55 -25.38
CA GLY A 102 -21.37 -14.93 -26.33
C GLY A 102 -21.53 -13.41 -26.45
N GLU A 103 -22.13 -12.76 -25.45
CA GLU A 103 -22.43 -11.32 -25.47
C GLU A 103 -21.30 -10.48 -24.86
N PHE A 104 -20.45 -11.08 -24.04
CA PHE A 104 -19.37 -10.40 -23.32
C PHE A 104 -18.01 -10.59 -24.00
N SER A 105 -17.70 -9.71 -24.94
CA SER A 105 -16.33 -9.62 -25.47
C SER A 105 -15.38 -8.98 -24.45
N PHE A 106 -14.30 -9.68 -24.09
CA PHE A 106 -13.23 -9.12 -23.26
C PHE A 106 -12.58 -7.89 -23.93
N GLU A 107 -12.75 -6.73 -23.30
CA GLU A 107 -12.06 -5.48 -23.65
C GLU A 107 -11.03 -5.12 -22.55
N PRO A 108 -9.73 -5.13 -22.86
CA PRO A 108 -8.66 -4.88 -21.89
C PRO A 108 -8.69 -3.52 -21.16
N PHE A 109 -9.04 -2.44 -21.87
CA PHE A 109 -9.19 -1.10 -21.30
C PHE A 109 -10.38 -1.03 -20.36
N ASP A 110 -11.51 -1.66 -20.70
CA ASP A 110 -12.67 -1.70 -19.80
C ASP A 110 -12.38 -2.51 -18.54
N GLU A 111 -11.70 -3.66 -18.69
CA GLU A 111 -11.25 -4.45 -17.55
C GLU A 111 -10.25 -3.67 -16.68
N LEU A 112 -9.31 -2.94 -17.30
CA LEU A 112 -8.38 -2.09 -16.56
C LEU A 112 -9.12 -0.99 -15.78
N ARG A 113 -10.15 -0.36 -16.35
CA ARG A 113 -10.99 0.64 -15.65
C ARG A 113 -11.74 0.05 -14.47
N ARG A 114 -12.24 -1.19 -14.57
CA ARG A 114 -12.94 -1.87 -13.47
C ARG A 114 -12.08 -2.03 -12.22
N TYR A 115 -10.75 -2.08 -12.35
CA TYR A 115 -9.89 -2.08 -11.17
C TYR A 115 -9.85 -0.73 -10.43
N TYR A 116 -10.17 0.37 -11.11
CA TYR A 116 -10.32 1.69 -10.49
C TYR A 116 -11.74 1.89 -9.99
N ASP A 117 -12.73 1.59 -10.82
CA ASP A 117 -14.14 1.76 -10.51
C ASP A 117 -14.97 0.64 -11.14
N ASP A 118 -15.42 -0.30 -10.29
CA ASP A 118 -16.39 -1.35 -10.64
C ASP A 118 -17.80 -1.02 -10.12
N GLY A 119 -18.03 0.21 -9.66
CA GLY A 119 -19.28 0.64 -9.04
C GLY A 119 -19.53 0.07 -7.64
N SER A 120 -18.59 -0.70 -7.09
CA SER A 120 -18.71 -1.27 -5.74
C SER A 120 -18.22 -0.30 -4.66
N ALA A 121 -18.61 -0.57 -3.40
CA ALA A 121 -18.04 0.13 -2.24
C ALA A 121 -16.54 -0.14 -2.03
N TYR A 122 -15.96 -1.06 -2.79
CA TYR A 122 -14.54 -1.43 -2.77
C TYR A 122 -13.78 -0.88 -3.99
N ALA A 123 -14.39 0.00 -4.78
CA ALA A 123 -13.69 0.75 -5.81
C ALA A 123 -12.54 1.57 -5.19
N LEU A 124 -11.51 1.83 -5.99
CA LEU A 124 -10.45 2.73 -5.56
C LEU A 124 -11.01 4.15 -5.48
N PRO A 125 -10.83 4.87 -4.35
CA PRO A 125 -11.28 6.24 -4.27
C PRO A 125 -10.50 7.12 -5.24
N ILE A 126 -11.11 8.20 -5.72
CA ILE A 126 -10.41 9.15 -6.60
C ILE A 126 -9.28 9.85 -5.83
N ARG A 127 -9.48 10.08 -4.53
CA ARG A 127 -8.51 10.72 -3.64
C ARG A 127 -8.23 9.88 -2.41
N ILE A 128 -6.97 9.84 -1.98
CA ILE A 128 -6.58 8.99 -0.85
C ILE A 128 -7.28 9.37 0.46
N GLU A 129 -7.64 10.65 0.64
CA GLU A 129 -8.33 11.13 1.86
C GLU A 129 -9.74 10.54 2.03
N GLN A 130 -10.33 9.97 0.98
CA GLN A 130 -11.60 9.23 1.09
C GLN A 130 -11.42 7.93 1.89
N TYR A 131 -10.19 7.41 2.00
CA TYR A 131 -9.82 6.42 3.02
C TYR A 131 -9.40 7.12 4.32
N GLN A 132 -10.38 7.80 4.94
CA GLN A 132 -10.15 8.68 6.09
C GLN A 132 -9.42 7.97 7.24
N GLU A 133 -9.86 6.76 7.62
CA GLU A 133 -9.26 6.04 8.74
C GLU A 133 -7.85 5.52 8.44
N LEU A 134 -7.56 5.12 7.19
CA LEU A 134 -6.20 4.79 6.74
C LEU A 134 -5.29 6.01 6.74
N TYR A 135 -5.77 7.13 6.22
CA TYR A 135 -5.03 8.39 6.17
C TYR A 135 -4.71 8.88 7.59
N GLN A 136 -5.69 8.81 8.50
CA GLN A 136 -5.46 9.12 9.92
C GLN A 136 -4.49 8.13 10.57
N LEU A 137 -4.56 6.83 10.24
CA LEU A 137 -3.63 5.82 10.75
C LEU A 137 -2.19 6.12 10.34
N GLN A 138 -1.95 6.60 9.11
CA GLN A 138 -0.64 7.02 8.62
C GLN A 138 -0.10 8.22 9.43
N ILE A 139 -0.93 9.24 9.67
CA ILE A 139 -0.58 10.40 10.51
C ILE A 139 -0.28 9.96 11.95
N ASP A 140 -1.11 9.09 12.52
CA ASP A 140 -0.94 8.59 13.89
C ASP A 140 0.27 7.65 14.01
N PHE A 141 0.62 6.93 12.95
CA PHE A 141 1.84 6.13 12.91
C PHE A 141 3.07 7.04 13.04
N LYS A 142 3.14 8.11 12.26
CA LYS A 142 4.19 9.14 12.38
C LYS A 142 4.30 9.67 13.81
N ASN A 143 3.16 10.06 14.40
CA ASN A 143 3.12 10.58 15.76
C ASN A 143 3.53 9.52 16.82
N ARG A 144 3.15 8.26 16.65
CA ARG A 144 3.53 7.16 17.56
C ARG A 144 5.01 6.83 17.44
N GLN A 145 5.59 6.87 16.25
CA GLN A 145 7.03 6.64 16.08
C GLN A 145 7.84 7.75 16.75
N LEU A 146 7.46 9.01 16.56
CA LEU A 146 8.10 10.15 17.25
C LEU A 146 8.03 10.04 18.77
N LYS A 147 6.84 9.69 19.31
CA LYS A 147 6.67 9.48 20.76
C LYS A 147 7.45 8.27 21.26
N LYS A 148 7.47 7.16 20.52
CA LYS A 148 8.23 5.96 20.89
C LYS A 148 9.74 6.24 20.89
N ALA A 149 10.25 6.97 19.88
CA ALA A 149 11.65 7.37 19.83
C ALA A 149 12.01 8.29 21.00
N ALA A 150 11.18 9.29 21.31
CA ALA A 150 11.38 10.17 22.46
C ALA A 150 11.35 9.40 23.80
N TYR A 151 10.38 8.51 23.98
CA TYR A 151 10.25 7.69 25.19
C TYR A 151 11.42 6.71 25.37
N LEU A 152 11.85 6.06 24.30
CA LEU A 152 13.01 5.16 24.34
C LEU A 152 14.32 5.92 24.61
N HIS A 153 14.44 7.14 24.10
CA HIS A 153 15.57 8.02 24.40
C HIS A 153 15.55 8.47 25.87
N GLU A 154 14.38 8.77 26.43
CA GLU A 154 14.21 9.14 27.84
C GLU A 154 14.51 7.97 28.80
N LEU A 155 14.05 6.76 28.48
CA LEU A 155 14.24 5.58 29.33
C LEU A 155 15.64 4.96 29.25
N PHE A 156 16.26 5.00 28.08
CA PHE A 156 17.46 4.21 27.81
C PHE A 156 18.65 5.05 27.30
N GLY A 157 18.52 6.38 27.28
CA GLY A 157 19.53 7.29 26.74
C GLY A 157 19.85 6.97 25.28
N GLN A 158 21.11 7.11 24.88
CA GLN A 158 21.58 6.80 23.52
C GLN A 158 21.55 5.29 23.18
N THR A 159 21.22 4.41 24.13
CA THR A 159 21.34 2.95 24.01
C THR A 159 19.99 2.25 24.09
N SER A 160 19.02 2.71 23.29
CA SER A 160 17.67 2.13 23.28
C SER A 160 17.65 0.66 22.83
N PRO A 161 16.97 -0.25 23.57
CA PRO A 161 16.80 -1.63 23.17
C PRO A 161 15.98 -1.75 21.88
N ARG A 162 16.41 -2.63 20.98
CA ARG A 162 15.88 -2.79 19.62
C ARG A 162 15.36 -4.19 19.38
N LYS A 163 14.23 -4.28 18.68
CA LYS A 163 13.69 -5.56 18.23
C LYS A 163 14.57 -6.15 17.13
N VAL A 164 15.20 -7.28 17.39
CA VAL A 164 16.05 -8.02 16.43
C VAL A 164 15.42 -9.30 15.92
N GLY A 165 14.28 -9.71 16.49
CA GLY A 165 13.56 -10.90 16.04
C GLY A 165 12.33 -11.18 16.90
N MET A 166 11.80 -12.38 16.74
CA MET A 166 10.87 -12.97 17.70
C MET A 166 11.62 -14.00 18.54
N ALA A 167 11.42 -13.96 19.85
CA ALA A 167 11.83 -15.03 20.73
C ALA A 167 11.04 -16.30 20.41
N GLU A 168 11.59 -17.48 20.76
CA GLU A 168 10.91 -18.77 20.60
C GLU A 168 9.54 -18.84 21.29
N THR A 169 9.32 -17.98 22.28
CA THR A 169 8.07 -17.82 23.03
C THR A 169 7.04 -16.93 22.35
N GLY A 170 7.33 -16.39 21.16
CA GLY A 170 6.43 -15.51 20.41
C GLY A 170 6.44 -14.04 20.84
N GLY A 171 7.32 -13.66 21.78
CA GLY A 171 7.55 -12.26 22.17
C GLY A 171 8.56 -11.55 21.27
N ASP A 172 8.55 -10.22 21.28
CA ASP A 172 9.58 -9.41 20.61
C ASP A 172 10.93 -9.59 21.31
N LEU A 173 11.95 -10.06 20.58
CA LEU A 173 13.31 -10.13 21.11
C LEU A 173 13.95 -8.74 21.04
N LEU A 174 14.04 -8.07 22.18
CA LEU A 174 14.67 -6.76 22.33
C LEU A 174 16.11 -6.91 22.81
N VAL A 175 17.07 -6.36 22.06
CA VAL A 175 18.50 -6.37 22.41
C VAL A 175 19.02 -4.93 22.41
N HIS A 176 19.83 -4.54 23.40
CA HIS A 176 20.43 -3.21 23.40
C HIS A 176 21.32 -3.01 22.18
N THR A 177 21.29 -1.80 21.62
CA THR A 177 22.02 -1.53 20.37
C THR A 177 23.52 -1.75 20.55
N THR A 178 24.06 -1.53 21.76
CA THR A 178 25.44 -1.82 22.16
C THR A 178 25.84 -3.28 22.04
N ASP A 179 24.88 -4.19 22.22
CA ASP A 179 25.10 -5.63 22.28
C ASP A 179 25.02 -6.28 20.90
N LEU A 180 24.60 -5.51 19.89
CA LEU A 180 24.62 -5.96 18.50
C LEU A 180 26.05 -5.97 17.94
N PRO A 181 26.38 -6.92 17.04
CA PRO A 181 27.61 -6.86 16.26
C PRO A 181 27.73 -5.52 15.51
N ALA A 182 28.94 -4.97 15.41
CA ALA A 182 29.17 -3.64 14.85
C ALA A 182 28.61 -3.44 13.42
N GLY A 183 28.70 -4.48 12.57
CA GLY A 183 28.12 -4.45 11.21
C GLY A 183 26.59 -4.39 11.22
N TRP A 184 25.94 -5.10 12.14
CA TRP A 184 24.48 -5.10 12.28
C TRP A 184 23.97 -3.80 12.89
N ARG A 185 24.73 -3.17 13.80
CA ARG A 185 24.40 -1.82 14.32
C ARG A 185 24.31 -0.80 13.20
N GLN A 186 25.33 -0.73 12.33
CA GLN A 186 25.35 0.25 11.24
C GLN A 186 24.20 0.03 10.24
N GLU A 187 23.88 -1.22 9.93
CA GLU A 187 22.77 -1.55 9.04
C GLU A 187 21.40 -1.19 9.65
N VAL A 188 21.20 -1.50 10.92
CA VAL A 188 19.97 -1.18 11.65
C VAL A 188 19.81 0.33 11.89
N GLU A 189 20.89 1.05 12.19
CA GLU A 189 20.91 2.50 12.38
C GLU A 189 20.64 3.25 11.07
N ARG A 190 21.10 2.73 9.94
CA ARG A 190 20.89 3.33 8.62
C ARG A 190 19.50 3.03 8.05
N ASP A 191 19.04 1.79 8.12
CA ASP A 191 17.89 1.33 7.33
C ASP A 191 16.54 1.59 8.02
N GLN A 192 16.52 1.74 9.35
CA GLN A 192 15.29 1.95 10.11
C GLN A 192 14.65 3.34 9.95
N PRO A 193 15.40 4.47 10.04
CA PRO A 193 14.81 5.79 9.76
C PRO A 193 14.35 5.88 8.30
N LEU A 194 15.06 5.24 7.37
CA LEU A 194 14.64 5.14 5.97
C LEU A 194 13.30 4.38 5.84
N LYS A 195 13.19 3.17 6.38
CA LYS A 195 11.93 2.39 6.36
C LYS A 195 10.75 3.13 7.02
N GLN A 196 11.00 3.97 8.02
CA GLN A 196 9.98 4.77 8.68
C GLN A 196 9.51 5.96 7.82
N ILE A 197 10.44 6.77 7.29
CA ILE A 197 10.13 7.87 6.35
C ILE A 197 9.38 7.33 5.13
N GLU A 198 9.76 6.15 4.69
CA GLU A 198 9.18 5.51 3.52
C GLU A 198 7.72 5.10 3.69
N VAL A 199 7.31 4.63 4.87
CA VAL A 199 5.89 4.35 5.17
C VAL A 199 5.11 5.65 5.39
N GLU A 200 5.74 6.67 5.98
CA GLU A 200 5.11 7.98 6.20
C GLU A 200 4.68 8.68 4.92
N HIS A 201 5.38 8.45 3.81
CA HIS A 201 5.13 9.07 2.51
C HIS A 201 4.65 8.07 1.44
N CYS A 202 4.22 6.87 1.84
CA CYS A 202 3.88 5.81 0.87
C CYS A 202 2.61 6.09 0.06
N LEU A 203 1.77 7.04 0.49
CA LEU A 203 0.52 7.40 -0.14
C LEU A 203 0.56 8.72 -0.93
N ASP A 204 1.63 9.51 -0.80
CA ASP A 204 1.72 10.87 -1.39
C ASP A 204 1.60 10.87 -2.92
N GLY A 205 1.96 9.77 -3.57
CA GLY A 205 1.86 9.61 -5.02
C GLY A 205 0.50 9.11 -5.53
N TYR A 206 -0.46 8.79 -4.64
CA TYR A 206 -1.68 8.09 -5.02
C TYR A 206 -2.58 8.89 -5.96
N ASP A 207 -2.94 10.13 -5.60
CA ASP A 207 -3.85 10.95 -6.41
C ASP A 207 -3.26 11.19 -7.81
N ALA A 208 -1.97 11.50 -7.88
CA ALA A 208 -1.25 11.67 -9.14
C ALA A 208 -1.23 10.38 -9.97
N PHE A 209 -1.02 9.23 -9.33
CA PHE A 209 -1.11 7.93 -9.99
C PHE A 209 -2.51 7.67 -10.55
N TYR A 210 -3.56 7.91 -9.76
CA TYR A 210 -4.94 7.66 -10.14
C TYR A 210 -5.31 8.47 -11.39
N GLU A 211 -5.13 9.79 -11.33
CA GLU A 211 -5.47 10.70 -12.43
C GLU A 211 -4.65 10.40 -13.70
N GLN A 212 -3.34 10.20 -13.56
CA GLN A 212 -2.47 9.95 -14.72
C GLN A 212 -2.74 8.58 -15.35
N SER A 213 -3.06 7.57 -14.55
CA SER A 213 -3.37 6.24 -15.08
C SER A 213 -4.65 6.27 -15.90
N LEU A 214 -5.73 6.89 -15.39
CA LEU A 214 -6.97 7.02 -16.16
C LEU A 214 -6.76 7.84 -17.45
N ALA A 215 -5.97 8.91 -17.39
CA ALA A 215 -5.63 9.69 -18.58
C ALA A 215 -4.84 8.88 -19.62
N LEU A 216 -3.94 7.98 -19.18
CA LEU A 216 -3.23 7.05 -20.06
C LEU A 216 -4.19 6.05 -20.71
N ILE A 217 -5.13 5.50 -19.95
CA ILE A 217 -6.17 4.59 -20.47
C ILE A 217 -6.96 5.28 -21.58
N ASP A 218 -7.51 6.47 -21.32
CA ASP A 218 -8.27 7.25 -22.29
C ASP A 218 -7.46 7.53 -23.57
N TYR A 219 -6.19 7.92 -23.42
CA TYR A 219 -5.31 8.24 -24.53
C TYR A 219 -5.00 7.00 -25.38
N HIS A 220 -4.61 5.90 -24.75
CA HIS A 220 -4.18 4.69 -25.44
C HIS A 220 -5.35 3.86 -26.00
N GLN A 221 -6.55 3.97 -25.41
CA GLN A 221 -7.77 3.36 -25.95
C GLN A 221 -8.07 3.90 -27.35
N ARG A 222 -7.94 5.22 -27.56
CA ARG A 222 -8.11 5.86 -28.89
C ARG A 222 -7.07 5.41 -29.91
N LEU A 223 -5.91 4.95 -29.45
CA LEU A 223 -4.82 4.44 -30.29
C LEU A 223 -4.89 2.93 -30.50
N GLY A 224 -5.75 2.21 -29.78
CA GLY A 224 -5.82 0.75 -29.80
C GLY A 224 -4.53 0.07 -29.30
N ASN A 225 -3.74 0.73 -28.45
CA ASN A 225 -2.44 0.21 -28.00
C ASN A 225 -2.40 -0.03 -26.49
N VAL A 226 -2.98 -1.15 -26.07
CA VAL A 226 -3.04 -1.55 -24.65
C VAL A 226 -1.66 -1.84 -24.06
N GLN A 227 -0.74 -2.44 -24.84
CA GLN A 227 0.59 -2.80 -24.34
C GLN A 227 1.39 -1.56 -23.93
N ALA A 228 1.36 -0.51 -24.75
CA ALA A 228 2.01 0.76 -24.42
C ALA A 228 1.34 1.48 -23.24
N CYS A 229 0.01 1.36 -23.10
CA CYS A 229 -0.71 1.86 -21.92
C CYS A 229 -0.19 1.19 -20.65
N ALA A 230 -0.19 -0.15 -20.64
CA ALA A 230 0.21 -0.97 -19.52
C ALA A 230 1.66 -0.70 -19.09
N GLN A 231 2.59 -0.61 -20.05
CA GLN A 231 4.00 -0.26 -19.78
C GLN A 231 4.15 1.11 -19.11
N ARG A 232 3.33 2.10 -19.50
CA ARG A 232 3.38 3.44 -18.91
C ARG A 232 2.78 3.48 -17.50
N ILE A 233 1.69 2.75 -17.26
CA ILE A 233 1.11 2.62 -15.92
C ILE A 233 2.07 1.89 -14.98
N LEU A 234 2.72 0.82 -15.45
CA LEU A 234 3.77 0.11 -14.68
C LEU A 234 4.91 1.05 -14.26
N ALA A 235 5.28 2.02 -15.09
CA ALA A 235 6.33 2.98 -14.78
C ALA A 235 6.01 3.89 -13.57
N PHE A 236 4.74 3.97 -13.14
CA PHE A 236 4.36 4.64 -11.90
C PHE A 236 4.61 3.78 -10.66
N PHE A 237 4.74 2.46 -10.80
CA PHE A 237 5.13 1.60 -9.70
C PHE A 237 6.65 1.58 -9.55
N LYS A 238 7.11 1.61 -8.31
CA LYS A 238 8.52 1.38 -7.98
C LYS A 238 8.66 0.00 -7.36
N GLU A 239 9.61 -0.77 -7.89
CA GLU A 239 10.12 -2.00 -7.29
C GLU A 239 10.85 -1.71 -5.96
#